data_AF-A0A5C7FUC2-F1
#
_entry.id   AF-A0A5C7FUC2-F1
#
_cell.length_a   1.000
_cell.length_b   1.000
_cell.length_c   1.000
_cell.angle_alpha   90.00
_cell.angle_beta   90.00
_cell.angle_gamma   90.00
#
_symmetry.space_group_name_H-M   'P 1'
#
loop_
_entity.id
_entity.type
_entity.pdbx_description
1 polymer ?
#
loop_
_entity_poly.entity_id
_entity_poly.type
_entity_poly.pdbx_seq_one_letter_code
_entity_poly.pdbx_strand_id
1 'polypeptide(L)'
;MKYAFYPALLFFLVLLSCEKDQPIVPSEPERNPDRLDFQAPVVGQSNTFEIRSYECGEEIPTTGGDLELSITAVTDEEIQFTESTGNGTPFVFSARRAEGALVISPEDRQQSQLFYFYGSDTLRLSAPPVVEVTYQDCVFYNDGEKFTGDYVASLPYLELDGKTFTDQKVVSCVPVVLSLDGYLFYDEHGLSASITVTEGGFGELTTSTTAYLLKAEGE
;
A
#
# COMPACT_ATOMS: atom_id res chain seq x y z
N MET A 1 35.74 55.82 52.41
CA MET A 1 34.94 54.64 52.85
C MET A 1 33.48 55.06 52.88
N LYS A 2 32.49 54.45 52.24
CA LYS A 2 32.37 53.31 51.32
C LYS A 2 31.11 53.59 50.48
N TYR A 3 31.17 53.29 49.19
CA TYR A 3 30.03 53.33 48.27
C TYR A 3 29.08 52.18 48.56
N ALA A 4 27.76 52.42 48.47
CA ALA A 4 26.74 51.38 48.37
C ALA A 4 25.87 51.71 47.15
N PHE A 5 26.22 51.10 46.02
CA PHE A 5 25.48 51.15 44.76
C PHE A 5 24.95 49.74 44.56
N TYR A 6 23.63 49.54 44.67
CA TYR A 6 22.96 48.28 44.35
C TYR A 6 22.14 48.50 43.07
N PRO A 7 22.53 47.84 41.97
CA PRO A 7 21.55 47.27 41.08
C PRO A 7 21.94 45.81 40.85
N ALA A 8 21.31 44.92 41.60
CA ALA A 8 21.40 43.48 41.39
C ALA A 8 20.00 42.95 41.11
N LEU A 9 19.46 43.24 39.92
CA LEU A 9 18.33 42.49 39.36
C LEU A 9 18.09 42.92 37.91
N LEU A 10 18.66 42.18 36.94
CA LEU A 10 18.12 41.90 35.59
C LEU A 10 19.28 41.48 34.66
N PHE A 11 19.84 40.28 34.86
CA PHE A 11 20.68 39.69 33.81
C PHE A 11 20.73 38.17 33.96
N PHE A 12 19.56 37.51 33.93
CA PHE A 12 19.49 36.04 33.89
C PHE A 12 18.20 35.53 33.23
N LEU A 13 17.83 36.08 32.07
CA LEU A 13 16.70 35.59 31.25
C LEU A 13 17.04 35.59 29.75
N VAL A 14 18.18 35.00 29.36
CA VAL A 14 18.48 34.76 27.92
C VAL A 14 19.21 33.43 27.65
N LEU A 15 18.99 32.39 28.47
CA LEU A 15 19.58 31.06 28.24
C LEU A 15 18.54 29.94 28.09
N LEU A 16 17.35 30.26 27.58
CA LEU A 16 16.48 29.28 26.91
C LEU A 16 16.56 29.53 25.40
N SER A 17 17.75 29.32 24.85
CA SER A 17 17.89 29.13 23.41
C SER A 17 17.24 27.78 23.12
N CYS A 18 16.05 27.80 22.52
CA CYS A 18 15.50 26.63 21.84
C CYS A 18 16.61 26.04 20.98
N GLU A 19 16.99 24.79 21.28
CA GLU A 19 17.72 23.96 20.36
C GLU A 19 16.93 24.00 19.06
N LYS A 20 17.61 24.45 18.00
CA LYS A 20 17.03 24.59 16.68
C LYS A 20 16.60 23.19 16.27
N ASP A 21 15.29 22.92 16.33
CA ASP A 21 14.67 21.70 15.84
C ASP A 21 15.38 21.31 14.55
N GLN A 22 16.16 20.23 14.62
CA GLN A 22 16.68 19.65 13.41
C GLN A 22 15.44 19.30 12.59
N PRO A 23 15.33 19.76 11.33
CA PRO A 23 14.25 19.31 10.49
C PRO A 23 14.32 17.78 10.52
N ILE A 24 13.26 17.15 11.02
CA ILE A 24 13.05 15.71 10.87
C ILE A 24 13.00 15.53 9.36
N VAL A 25 14.13 15.18 8.77
CA VAL A 25 14.18 14.68 7.40
C VAL A 25 13.42 13.36 7.51
N PRO A 26 12.26 13.21 6.83
CA PRO A 26 11.61 11.91 6.77
C PRO A 26 12.68 10.94 6.26
N SER A 27 13.06 9.97 7.08
CA SER A 27 13.89 8.88 6.61
C SER A 27 13.16 8.26 5.44
N GLU A 28 13.76 8.28 4.25
CA GLU A 28 13.23 7.50 3.13
C GLU A 28 12.98 6.09 3.65
N PRO A 29 11.79 5.51 3.40
CA PRO A 29 11.49 4.17 3.86
C PRO A 29 12.59 3.24 3.37
N GLU A 30 13.14 2.43 4.28
CA GLU A 30 14.25 1.54 3.99
C GLU A 30 13.85 0.59 2.84
N ARG A 31 14.37 0.87 1.65
CA ARG A 31 14.03 0.14 0.43
C ARG A 31 14.54 -1.30 0.57
N ASN A 32 13.62 -2.27 0.48
CA ASN A 32 14.01 -3.66 0.27
C ASN A 32 14.55 -3.79 -1.18
N PRO A 33 15.86 -4.03 -1.37
CA PRO A 33 16.46 -4.10 -2.70
C PRO A 33 15.98 -5.30 -3.52
N ASP A 34 15.42 -6.32 -2.86
CA ASP A 34 14.94 -7.55 -3.48
C ASP A 34 13.46 -7.46 -3.86
N ARG A 35 12.75 -6.41 -3.42
CA ARG A 35 11.38 -6.14 -3.85
C ARG A 35 11.36 -5.79 -5.34
N LEU A 36 10.43 -6.42 -6.06
CA LEU A 36 10.12 -6.09 -7.45
C LEU A 36 9.91 -4.56 -7.61
N ASP A 37 10.67 -3.96 -8.55
CA ASP A 37 10.66 -2.52 -8.84
C ASP A 37 10.05 -2.22 -10.21
N PHE A 38 8.89 -1.56 -10.22
CA PHE A 38 8.15 -1.11 -11.39
C PHE A 38 8.83 0.08 -12.12
N GLN A 39 9.67 0.86 -11.45
CA GLN A 39 10.42 1.98 -12.05
C GLN A 39 11.69 1.48 -12.74
N ALA A 40 12.35 0.50 -12.13
CA ALA A 40 13.57 -0.13 -12.63
C ALA A 40 13.41 -1.66 -12.76
N PRO A 41 12.48 -2.15 -13.61
CA PRO A 41 12.15 -3.56 -13.71
C PRO A 41 13.30 -4.37 -14.29
N VAL A 42 13.62 -5.49 -13.65
CA VAL A 42 14.64 -6.45 -14.12
C VAL A 42 13.99 -7.83 -14.27
N VAL A 43 14.23 -8.48 -15.41
CA VAL A 43 13.78 -9.84 -15.67
C VAL A 43 14.34 -10.78 -14.60
N GLY A 44 13.47 -11.59 -14.00
CA GLY A 44 13.80 -12.53 -12.93
C GLY A 44 13.57 -11.97 -11.53
N GLN A 45 13.22 -10.69 -11.35
CA GLN A 45 12.72 -10.20 -10.07
C GLN A 45 11.38 -10.86 -9.75
N SER A 46 11.18 -11.26 -8.50
CA SER A 46 9.90 -11.74 -8.01
C SER A 46 9.63 -11.35 -6.57
N ASN A 47 8.34 -11.28 -6.22
CA ASN A 47 7.84 -11.09 -4.87
C ASN A 47 6.85 -12.22 -4.55
N THR A 48 6.87 -12.68 -3.30
CA THR A 48 5.88 -13.64 -2.80
C THR A 48 4.89 -12.92 -1.89
N PHE A 49 3.60 -13.20 -2.08
CA PHE A 49 2.49 -12.67 -1.30
C PHE A 49 1.81 -13.81 -0.52
N GLU A 50 1.62 -13.60 0.77
CA GLU A 50 0.80 -14.45 1.62
C GLU A 50 -0.67 -14.22 1.35
N ILE A 51 -1.40 -15.30 1.10
CA ILE A 51 -2.84 -15.26 0.92
C ILE A 51 -3.50 -15.49 2.27
N ARG A 52 -4.40 -14.58 2.68
CA ARG A 52 -5.23 -14.68 3.89
C ARG A 52 -6.68 -14.46 3.51
N SER A 53 -7.55 -15.41 3.83
CA SER A 53 -8.99 -15.28 3.64
C SER A 53 -9.71 -15.43 4.97
N TYR A 54 -10.50 -14.44 5.36
CA TYR A 54 -11.15 -14.39 6.67
C TYR A 54 -12.45 -13.60 6.63
N GLU A 55 -13.32 -13.80 7.62
CA GLU A 55 -14.50 -12.97 7.84
C GLU A 55 -14.15 -11.80 8.76
N CYS A 56 -14.73 -10.64 8.51
CA CYS A 56 -14.44 -9.44 9.28
C CYS A 56 -14.97 -9.57 10.70
N GLY A 57 -14.08 -9.32 11.67
CA GLY A 57 -14.35 -9.54 13.08
C GLY A 57 -13.88 -10.90 13.61
N GLU A 58 -13.48 -11.82 12.73
CA GLU A 58 -12.86 -13.10 13.09
C GLU A 58 -11.33 -13.01 13.11
N GLU A 59 -10.68 -13.98 13.77
CA GLU A 59 -9.22 -14.10 13.77
C GLU A 59 -8.69 -14.43 12.37
N ILE A 60 -7.65 -13.72 11.93
CA ILE A 60 -6.99 -13.98 10.65
C ILE A 60 -6.28 -15.35 10.74
N PRO A 61 -6.53 -16.28 9.81
CA PRO A 61 -5.90 -17.59 9.86
C PRO A 61 -4.38 -17.48 9.63
N THR A 62 -3.62 -18.24 10.39
CA THR A 62 -2.14 -18.31 10.26
C THR A 62 -1.67 -19.21 9.12
N THR A 63 -2.59 -19.94 8.48
CA THR A 63 -2.30 -20.81 7.34
C THR A 63 -2.97 -20.29 6.08
N GLY A 64 -2.20 -20.22 5.01
CA GLY A 64 -2.65 -19.73 3.71
C GLY A 64 -1.80 -20.29 2.58
N GLY A 65 -2.17 -19.94 1.35
CA GLY A 65 -1.34 -20.17 0.18
C GLY A 65 -0.39 -18.99 -0.07
N ASP A 66 0.49 -19.18 -1.04
CA ASP A 66 1.37 -18.12 -1.53
C ASP A 66 1.05 -17.82 -3.00
N LEU A 67 1.16 -16.54 -3.36
CA LEU A 67 1.16 -16.08 -4.74
C LEU A 67 2.50 -15.43 -5.08
N GLU A 68 3.16 -15.90 -6.13
CA GLU A 68 4.38 -15.28 -6.65
C GLU A 68 4.04 -14.35 -7.82
N LEU A 69 4.52 -13.11 -7.78
CA LEU A 69 4.52 -12.17 -8.89
C LEU A 69 5.95 -12.01 -9.39
N SER A 70 6.19 -12.29 -10.67
CA SER A 70 7.53 -12.21 -11.28
C SER A 70 7.55 -11.39 -12.56
N ILE A 71 8.70 -10.77 -12.86
CA ILE A 71 8.95 -10.09 -14.14
C ILE A 71 9.62 -11.07 -15.10
N THR A 72 8.94 -11.39 -16.20
CA THR A 72 9.43 -12.37 -17.19
C THR A 72 9.95 -11.74 -18.47
N ALA A 73 9.54 -10.51 -18.79
CA ALA A 73 10.08 -9.72 -19.89
C ALA A 73 9.96 -8.22 -19.60
N VAL A 74 10.90 -7.44 -20.13
CA VAL A 74 10.90 -5.97 -20.01
C VAL A 74 11.29 -5.36 -21.36
N THR A 75 10.55 -4.35 -21.78
CA THR A 75 10.89 -3.47 -22.90
C THR A 75 10.83 -2.01 -22.45
N ASP A 76 11.15 -1.09 -23.37
CA ASP A 76 10.99 0.35 -23.11
C ASP A 76 9.51 0.73 -22.92
N GLU A 77 8.58 -0.04 -23.48
CA GLU A 77 7.15 0.27 -23.49
C GLU A 77 6.33 -0.61 -22.53
N GLU A 78 6.83 -1.78 -22.13
CA GLU A 78 6.03 -2.76 -21.39
C GLU A 78 6.86 -3.53 -20.35
N ILE A 79 6.17 -3.99 -19.31
CA ILE A 79 6.65 -4.97 -18.33
C ILE A 79 5.71 -6.17 -18.42
N GLN A 80 6.26 -7.36 -18.62
CA GLN A 80 5.48 -8.60 -18.54
C GLN A 80 5.59 -9.19 -17.15
N PHE A 81 4.43 -9.47 -16.57
CA PHE A 81 4.27 -10.10 -15.27
C PHE A 81 3.78 -11.53 -15.41
N THR A 82 4.17 -12.38 -14.46
CA THR A 82 3.59 -13.69 -14.24
C THR A 82 3.14 -13.83 -12.79
N GLU A 83 1.86 -14.14 -12.59
CA GLU A 83 1.27 -14.53 -11.31
C GLU A 83 1.16 -16.05 -11.21
N SER A 84 1.64 -16.65 -10.13
CA SER A 84 1.59 -18.09 -9.90
C SER A 84 1.15 -18.41 -8.48
N THR A 85 0.23 -19.36 -8.31
CA THR A 85 -0.25 -19.83 -7.00
C THR A 85 -0.04 -21.33 -6.89
N GLY A 86 0.96 -21.76 -6.11
CA GLY A 86 1.28 -23.17 -5.92
C GLY A 86 1.44 -23.95 -7.24
N ASN A 87 0.60 -24.97 -7.44
CA ASN A 87 0.59 -25.80 -8.65
C ASN A 87 -0.43 -25.34 -9.73
N GLY A 88 -0.97 -24.12 -9.59
CA GLY A 88 -1.90 -23.53 -10.56
C GLY A 88 -1.25 -23.25 -11.91
N THR A 89 -2.07 -23.00 -12.93
CA THR A 89 -1.57 -22.47 -14.21
C THR A 89 -1.19 -21.00 -14.01
N PRO A 90 0.06 -20.59 -14.31
CA PRO A 90 0.46 -19.21 -14.17
C PRO A 90 -0.34 -18.30 -15.10
N PHE A 91 -0.73 -17.13 -14.60
CA PHE A 91 -1.36 -16.08 -15.39
C PHE A 91 -0.29 -15.08 -15.84
N VAL A 92 -0.20 -14.83 -17.14
CA VAL A 92 0.81 -13.95 -17.75
C VAL A 92 0.12 -12.77 -18.41
N PHE A 93 0.55 -11.56 -18.10
CA PHE A 93 -0.01 -10.34 -18.66
C PHE A 93 1.05 -9.26 -18.81
N SER A 94 0.75 -8.23 -19.61
CA SER A 94 1.63 -7.08 -19.81
C SER A 94 1.03 -5.81 -19.21
N ALA A 95 1.88 -5.01 -18.56
CA ALA A 95 1.57 -3.64 -18.20
C ALA A 95 2.33 -2.69 -19.11
N ARG A 96 1.62 -1.77 -19.76
CA ARG A 96 2.24 -0.72 -20.56
C ARG A 96 2.79 0.37 -19.66
N ARG A 97 4.02 0.77 -19.91
CA ARG A 97 4.70 1.86 -19.23
C ARG A 97 4.17 3.19 -19.75
N ALA A 98 3.90 4.09 -18.82
CA ALA A 98 3.63 5.50 -19.07
C ALA A 98 4.45 6.32 -18.07
N GLU A 99 4.65 7.61 -18.36
CA GLU A 99 5.41 8.48 -17.46
C GLU A 99 4.77 8.48 -16.06
N GLY A 100 5.50 7.96 -15.07
CA GLY A 100 5.05 7.86 -13.69
C GLY A 100 3.90 6.88 -13.44
N ALA A 101 3.61 5.95 -14.37
CA ALA A 101 2.48 5.05 -14.25
C ALA A 101 2.64 3.71 -14.99
N LEU A 102 1.87 2.71 -14.56
CA LEU A 102 1.65 1.46 -15.28
C LEU A 102 0.18 1.35 -15.71
N VAL A 103 -0.04 1.01 -16.97
CA VAL A 103 -1.38 0.81 -17.53
C VAL A 103 -1.60 -0.69 -17.73
N ILE A 104 -2.57 -1.24 -17.02
CA ILE A 104 -2.92 -2.67 -17.10
C ILE A 104 -4.30 -2.77 -17.74
N SER A 105 -4.42 -3.65 -18.74
CA SER A 105 -5.68 -3.77 -19.48
C SER A 105 -6.84 -4.18 -18.56
N PRO A 106 -8.08 -3.72 -18.81
CA PRO A 106 -9.23 -4.15 -18.02
C PRO A 106 -9.47 -5.66 -18.02
N GLU A 107 -9.05 -6.36 -19.08
CA GLU A 107 -9.14 -7.81 -19.20
C GLU A 107 -8.13 -8.51 -18.29
N ASP A 108 -6.89 -8.02 -18.24
CA ASP A 108 -5.85 -8.60 -17.41
C ASP A 108 -6.10 -8.34 -15.92
N ARG A 109 -6.58 -7.14 -15.56
CA ARG A 109 -6.95 -6.81 -14.17
C ARG A 109 -8.07 -7.70 -13.62
N GLN A 110 -9.00 -8.13 -14.48
CA GLN A 110 -10.10 -9.03 -14.10
C GLN A 110 -9.62 -10.46 -13.84
N GLN A 111 -8.52 -10.86 -14.46
CA GLN A 111 -7.93 -12.20 -14.32
C GLN A 111 -6.82 -12.24 -13.26
N SER A 112 -6.18 -11.10 -13.01
CA SER A 112 -5.18 -10.93 -11.97
C SER A 112 -5.80 -11.05 -10.58
N GLN A 113 -5.09 -11.75 -9.69
CA GLN A 113 -5.43 -11.85 -8.28
C GLN A 113 -4.90 -10.66 -7.48
N LEU A 114 -3.80 -10.05 -7.91
CA LEU A 114 -3.17 -8.91 -7.23
C LEU A 114 -3.74 -7.57 -7.70
N PHE A 115 -3.88 -7.37 -9.00
CA PHE A 115 -4.20 -6.08 -9.60
C PHE A 115 -5.70 -5.87 -9.76
N TYR A 116 -6.44 -6.17 -8.70
CA TYR A 116 -7.88 -5.96 -8.62
C TYR A 116 -8.23 -4.50 -8.24
N PHE A 117 -7.91 -3.54 -9.12
CA PHE A 117 -8.22 -2.12 -8.98
C PHE A 117 -8.83 -1.58 -10.28
N TYR A 118 -9.78 -0.64 -10.26
CA TYR A 118 -10.47 -0.12 -11.47
C TYR A 118 -10.33 1.39 -11.65
N GLY A 119 -9.70 2.09 -10.70
CA GLY A 119 -9.42 3.52 -10.81
C GLY A 119 -8.49 3.84 -12.00
N SER A 120 -9.07 4.30 -13.12
CA SER A 120 -8.40 4.84 -14.31
C SER A 120 -7.52 3.89 -15.16
N ASP A 121 -7.67 2.56 -15.02
CA ASP A 121 -6.84 1.54 -15.73
C ASP A 121 -5.32 1.69 -15.51
N THR A 122 -4.94 2.56 -14.57
CA THR A 122 -3.61 3.12 -14.48
C THR A 122 -3.19 3.16 -13.03
N LEU A 123 -2.15 2.40 -12.71
CA LEU A 123 -1.44 2.47 -11.44
C LEU A 123 -0.52 3.70 -11.48
N ARG A 124 -0.89 4.77 -10.76
CA ARG A 124 -0.17 6.06 -10.79
C ARG A 124 0.96 6.08 -9.76
N LEU A 125 2.11 5.54 -10.14
CA LEU A 125 3.29 5.40 -9.28
C LEU A 125 3.83 6.74 -8.78
N SER A 126 3.84 7.79 -9.60
CA SER A 126 4.38 9.11 -9.21
C SER A 126 3.34 10.09 -8.65
N ALA A 127 2.05 9.78 -8.76
CA ALA A 127 1.01 10.71 -8.31
C ALA A 127 1.05 10.84 -6.77
N PRO A 128 1.01 12.07 -6.23
CA PRO A 128 0.89 12.26 -4.79
C PRO A 128 -0.52 11.85 -4.33
N PRO A 129 -0.65 11.31 -3.11
CA PRO A 129 -1.95 11.09 -2.50
C PRO A 129 -2.68 12.43 -2.29
N VAL A 130 -4.00 12.44 -2.47
CA VAL A 130 -4.82 13.66 -2.35
C VAL A 130 -5.69 13.66 -1.09
N VAL A 131 -5.87 12.51 -0.45
CA VAL A 131 -6.61 12.32 0.79
C VAL A 131 -5.95 11.23 1.62
N GLU A 132 -6.24 11.21 2.91
CA GLU A 132 -5.85 10.14 3.81
C GLU A 132 -7.01 9.14 4.00
N VAL A 133 -6.69 7.86 4.16
CA VAL A 133 -7.68 6.82 4.46
C VAL A 133 -7.35 6.08 5.75
N THR A 134 -8.40 5.67 6.46
CA THR A 134 -8.33 4.83 7.65
C THR A 134 -8.94 3.47 7.39
N TYR A 135 -8.43 2.43 8.04
CA TYR A 135 -8.96 1.08 7.97
C TYR A 135 -9.87 0.77 9.16
N GLN A 136 -11.10 0.33 8.89
CA GLN A 136 -12.04 -0.09 9.92
C GLN A 136 -12.95 -1.19 9.36
N ASP A 137 -13.17 -2.27 10.13
CA ASP A 137 -14.11 -3.34 9.78
C ASP A 137 -13.88 -3.89 8.35
N CYS A 138 -12.60 -4.13 8.01
CA CYS A 138 -12.11 -4.55 6.68
C CYS A 138 -12.27 -3.55 5.53
N VAL A 139 -12.80 -2.38 5.79
CA VAL A 139 -13.11 -1.38 4.78
C VAL A 139 -12.26 -0.13 5.00
N PHE A 140 -11.91 0.55 3.92
CA PHE A 140 -11.18 1.81 3.99
C PHE A 140 -12.17 2.98 3.94
N TYR A 141 -11.90 4.02 4.72
CA TYR A 141 -12.75 5.20 4.83
C TYR A 141 -11.94 6.47 4.65
N ASN A 142 -12.55 7.47 4.03
CA ASN A 142 -12.09 8.86 3.99
C ASN A 142 -13.19 9.72 4.63
N ASP A 143 -12.87 10.45 5.70
CA ASP A 143 -13.81 11.33 6.41
C ASP A 143 -15.15 10.66 6.80
N GLY A 144 -15.10 9.35 7.10
CA GLY A 144 -16.28 8.54 7.48
C GLY A 144 -17.09 7.99 6.30
N GLU A 145 -16.70 8.30 5.06
CA GLU A 145 -17.27 7.69 3.85
C GLU A 145 -16.40 6.55 3.35
N LYS A 146 -17.03 5.46 2.89
CA LYS A 146 -16.31 4.32 2.30
C LYS A 146 -15.44 4.81 1.13
N PHE A 147 -14.14 4.53 1.21
CA PHE A 147 -13.17 4.95 0.22
C PHE A 147 -13.38 4.17 -1.08
N THR A 148 -13.95 4.87 -2.06
CA THR A 148 -14.20 4.36 -3.40
C THR A 148 -13.85 5.50 -4.35
N GLY A 149 -12.93 5.29 -5.30
CA GLY A 149 -12.48 6.42 -6.10
C GLY A 149 -11.42 6.10 -7.15
N ASP A 150 -11.26 7.04 -8.07
CA ASP A 150 -10.28 7.04 -9.18
C ASP A 150 -9.02 7.86 -8.86
N TYR A 151 -8.83 8.20 -7.59
CA TYR A 151 -7.71 8.97 -7.08
C TYR A 151 -6.84 8.14 -6.14
N VAL A 152 -5.62 8.64 -5.87
CA VAL A 152 -4.66 8.01 -4.97
C VAL A 152 -4.87 8.58 -3.56
N ALA A 153 -5.08 7.70 -2.59
CA ALA A 153 -5.09 8.03 -1.16
C ALA A 153 -3.77 7.66 -0.50
N SER A 154 -3.48 8.25 0.67
CA SER A 154 -2.42 7.83 1.58
C SER A 154 -2.99 6.99 2.71
N LEU A 155 -2.30 5.91 3.05
CA LEU A 155 -2.51 5.12 4.25
C LEU A 155 -1.25 5.24 5.11
N PRO A 156 -1.25 6.11 6.13
CA PRO A 156 -0.05 6.40 6.91
C PRO A 156 0.40 5.19 7.72
N TYR A 157 -0.55 4.39 8.20
CA TYR A 157 -0.28 3.22 9.01
C TYR A 157 -1.41 2.19 8.90
N LEU A 158 -1.03 0.93 8.75
CA LEU A 158 -1.90 -0.23 8.89
C LEU A 158 -1.11 -1.38 9.50
N GLU A 159 -1.68 -2.02 10.52
CA GLU A 159 -1.22 -3.31 11.00
C GLU A 159 -2.23 -4.38 10.57
N LEU A 160 -1.77 -5.39 9.85
CA LEU A 160 -2.61 -6.49 9.38
C LEU A 160 -1.80 -7.79 9.39
N ASP A 161 -2.32 -8.82 10.05
CA ASP A 161 -1.65 -10.12 10.21
C ASP A 161 -0.22 -9.99 10.79
N GLY A 162 -0.03 -9.10 11.77
CA GLY A 162 1.27 -8.81 12.38
C GLY A 162 2.26 -8.07 11.45
N LYS A 163 1.86 -7.73 10.22
CA LYS A 163 2.65 -6.92 9.29
C LYS A 163 2.27 -5.46 9.40
N THR A 164 3.27 -4.60 9.37
CA THR A 164 3.10 -3.15 9.40
C THR A 164 3.32 -2.57 8.01
N PHE A 165 2.34 -1.82 7.52
CA PHE A 165 2.39 -1.03 6.29
C PHE A 165 2.41 0.44 6.68
N THR A 166 3.41 1.19 6.23
CA THR A 166 3.56 2.63 6.51
C THR A 166 3.68 3.40 5.21
N ASP A 167 3.15 4.63 5.21
CA ASP A 167 3.26 5.58 4.10
C ASP A 167 2.87 4.99 2.73
N GLN A 168 1.83 4.17 2.70
CA GLN A 168 1.36 3.50 1.48
C GLN A 168 0.46 4.41 0.65
N LYS A 169 0.56 4.29 -0.67
CA LYS A 169 -0.50 4.72 -1.58
C LYS A 169 -1.58 3.66 -1.63
N VAL A 170 -2.83 4.08 -1.60
CA VAL A 170 -3.98 3.20 -1.74
C VAL A 170 -4.85 3.68 -2.89
N VAL A 171 -5.23 2.75 -3.75
CA VAL A 171 -6.30 2.96 -4.74
C VAL A 171 -7.41 1.96 -4.49
N SER A 172 -8.65 2.38 -4.72
CA SER A 172 -9.84 1.56 -4.53
C SER A 172 -10.49 1.19 -5.86
N CYS A 173 -11.31 0.16 -5.82
CA CYS A 173 -12.21 -0.28 -6.86
C CYS A 173 -13.56 -0.65 -6.26
N VAL A 174 -14.64 -0.25 -6.94
CA VAL A 174 -15.96 -0.86 -6.75
C VAL A 174 -16.59 -1.16 -8.11
N PRO A 175 -16.71 -2.41 -8.55
CA PRO A 175 -17.73 -2.77 -9.51
C PRO A 175 -19.05 -2.71 -8.74
N VAL A 176 -19.80 -1.62 -8.91
CA VAL A 176 -21.11 -1.37 -8.23
C VAL A 176 -22.09 -2.54 -8.38
N VAL A 177 -21.86 -3.45 -9.33
CA VAL A 177 -22.72 -4.59 -9.65
C VAL A 177 -22.40 -5.85 -8.83
N LEU A 178 -21.25 -5.95 -8.15
CA LEU A 178 -20.76 -7.21 -7.55
C LEU A 178 -20.53 -7.19 -6.03
N SER A 179 -20.83 -6.09 -5.32
CA SER A 179 -20.57 -5.95 -3.87
C SER A 179 -19.15 -6.38 -3.46
N LEU A 180 -18.18 -6.07 -4.33
CA LEU A 180 -16.79 -6.45 -4.21
C LEU A 180 -15.96 -5.17 -4.21
N ASP A 181 -15.29 -4.86 -3.11
CA ASP A 181 -14.32 -3.78 -3.06
C ASP A 181 -12.93 -4.34 -3.28
N GLY A 182 -12.11 -3.64 -4.06
CA GLY A 182 -10.69 -3.95 -4.24
C GLY A 182 -9.84 -2.78 -3.77
N TYR A 183 -8.78 -3.05 -3.01
CA TYR A 183 -7.83 -2.06 -2.51
C TYR A 183 -6.42 -2.52 -2.85
N LEU A 184 -5.65 -1.64 -3.48
CA LEU A 184 -4.26 -1.92 -3.86
C LEU A 184 -3.33 -0.98 -3.11
N PHE A 185 -2.29 -1.53 -2.48
CA PHE A 185 -1.36 -0.85 -1.58
C PHE A 185 0.01 -0.90 -2.20
N TYR A 186 0.56 0.27 -2.50
CA TYR A 186 1.78 0.38 -3.28
C TYR A 186 2.53 1.65 -2.90
N ASP A 187 3.75 1.77 -3.42
CA ASP A 187 4.50 3.03 -3.40
C ASP A 187 4.98 3.32 -4.82
N GLU A 188 5.95 4.23 -4.97
CA GLU A 188 6.47 4.56 -6.29
C GLU A 188 7.20 3.39 -6.97
N HIS A 189 7.63 2.38 -6.21
CA HIS A 189 8.44 1.26 -6.69
C HIS A 189 7.64 -0.01 -6.89
N GLY A 190 6.71 -0.35 -6.03
CA GLY A 190 6.17 -1.71 -6.06
C GLY A 190 4.84 -1.88 -5.37
N LEU A 191 4.34 -3.11 -5.43
CA LEU A 191 3.18 -3.55 -4.68
C LEU A 191 3.59 -4.01 -3.27
N SER A 192 2.77 -3.69 -2.27
CA SER A 192 2.91 -4.13 -0.88
C SER A 192 1.77 -5.04 -0.46
N ALA A 193 0.55 -4.76 -0.89
CA ALA A 193 -0.59 -5.62 -0.64
C ALA A 193 -1.71 -5.42 -1.67
N SER A 194 -2.56 -6.42 -1.79
CA SER A 194 -3.85 -6.34 -2.48
C SER A 194 -4.93 -6.93 -1.58
N ILE A 195 -6.04 -6.23 -1.40
CA ILE A 195 -7.13 -6.67 -0.54
C ILE A 195 -8.42 -6.61 -1.34
N THR A 196 -9.19 -7.69 -1.29
CA THR A 196 -10.55 -7.74 -1.82
C THR A 196 -11.53 -8.03 -0.69
N VAL A 197 -12.67 -7.35 -0.73
CA VAL A 197 -13.71 -7.43 0.29
C VAL A 197 -15.03 -7.73 -0.41
N THR A 198 -15.69 -8.82 -0.05
CA THR A 198 -17.01 -9.19 -0.55
C THR A 198 -18.04 -9.16 0.55
N GLU A 199 -19.14 -8.47 0.30
CA GLU A 199 -20.33 -8.53 1.16
C GLU A 199 -21.29 -9.60 0.62
N GLY A 200 -21.66 -10.59 1.44
CA GLY A 200 -22.53 -11.70 1.04
C GLY A 200 -23.28 -12.34 2.19
N GLY A 201 -24.35 -13.09 1.90
CA GLY A 201 -25.13 -13.82 2.91
C GLY A 201 -26.64 -13.79 2.67
N PHE A 202 -27.32 -14.93 2.89
CA PHE A 202 -28.78 -15.00 2.92
C PHE A 202 -29.26 -14.89 4.38
N GLY A 203 -29.45 -13.65 4.86
CA GLY A 203 -29.96 -13.38 6.20
C GLY A 203 -29.17 -12.27 6.89
N GLU A 204 -28.04 -12.65 7.50
CA GLU A 204 -27.07 -11.70 8.06
C GLU A 204 -26.00 -11.41 7.00
N LEU A 205 -25.65 -10.13 6.82
CA LEU A 205 -24.61 -9.73 5.89
C LEU A 205 -23.26 -10.05 6.53
N THR A 206 -22.52 -10.99 5.95
CA THR A 206 -21.12 -11.23 6.31
C THR A 206 -20.21 -10.49 5.33
N THR A 207 -19.13 -9.95 5.87
CA THR A 207 -18.07 -9.32 5.08
C THR A 207 -16.89 -10.28 5.09
N SER A 208 -16.51 -10.79 3.92
CA SER A 208 -15.36 -11.66 3.75
C SER A 208 -14.23 -10.88 3.08
N THR A 209 -13.01 -11.07 3.57
CA THR A 209 -11.80 -10.43 3.05
C THR A 209 -10.85 -11.47 2.52
N THR A 210 -10.25 -11.22 1.36
CA THR A 210 -9.05 -11.92 0.89
C THR A 210 -7.93 -10.90 0.70
N ALA A 211 -6.84 -11.09 1.45
CA ALA A 211 -5.66 -10.24 1.43
C ALA A 211 -4.46 -11.01 0.87
N TYR A 212 -3.72 -10.35 0.00
CA TYR A 212 -2.42 -10.75 -0.53
C TYR A 212 -1.38 -9.81 0.07
N LEU A 213 -0.59 -10.29 1.02
CA LEU A 213 0.33 -9.47 1.80
C LEU A 213 1.77 -9.80 1.39
N LEU A 214 2.56 -8.81 0.99
CA LEU A 214 3.96 -9.04 0.63
C LEU A 214 4.70 -9.72 1.80
N LYS A 215 5.36 -10.85 1.52
CA LYS A 215 6.24 -11.51 2.49
C LYS A 215 7.46 -10.63 2.75
N ALA A 216 7.83 -10.50 4.02
CA ALA A 216 9.16 -10.01 4.36
C ALA A 216 10.17 -11.09 3.96
N GLU A 217 11.32 -10.71 3.43
CA GLU A 217 12.36 -11.71 3.15
C GLU A 217 12.93 -12.26 4.47
N GLY A 218 12.98 -13.59 4.59
CA GLY A 218 13.58 -14.29 5.73
C GLY A 218 12.63 -15.09 6.63
N GLU A 219 11.35 -15.19 6.29
CA GLU A 219 10.35 -16.08 6.94
C GLU A 219 10.21 -17.44 6.24
#